data_AF-A0A1G4HGL6-F1
#
_entry.id   AF-A0A1G4HGL6-F1
#
_cell.length_a   1.000
_cell.length_b   1.000
_cell.length_c   1.000
_cell.angle_alpha   90.00
_cell.angle_beta   90.00
_cell.angle_gamma   90.00
#
_symmetry.space_group_name_H-M   'P 1'
#
loop_
_entity.id
_entity.type
_entity.pdbx_description
1 polymer ?
#
loop_
_entity_poly.entity_id
_entity_poly.type
_entity_poly.pdbx_seq_one_letter_code
_entity_poly.pdbx_strand_id
1 'polypeptide(L)'
;MFVFPPSLLWMLLANALRGIKKQQNAVNRLGFVPPWGKGSLEKFPRGGANRRVGGILEGVGTPQRRFLFRLNVFKAKGDPQGKPYYPVELLQRGPSQGMKGTKGEKKTVKQEGAKQEEEEKKDGAPTSKKKINKKEKNNAVKKEQAEGKKTKKEKKNSAQTGETPKGRDKPVAVYPPIPKSLDDRWNDFRTIEKYTEITNVYLGAHISAGGGVQNAPTNCFNVAGQAFALFLKNQRKWESPSLSPESIKQFEQNCKAYKLDAKYILPHGSYLINLANPDGEKREKSYLSFLDDVRRCEQLNIPLYNFHPGSTTGMCSLEEGIKNVADCINRVHKETSNVVIVLENSAGQKNSVGSKFEDLKNIISLIEDKSRIGVCLDTCHTFAAGYDIRSYNGFDLVMKQFDEIIDASYLKAVHLNDSKSELGSGLDRHENIGKGKLSLETFKYVMTARYFKNIPIILETPDVANDESVYKYEIRFLYEMVVNNPSGGAAT
;
A
#
# COMPACT_ATOMS: atom_id res chain seq x y z
N MET A 1 -16.84 23.94 -39.76
CA MET A 1 -17.63 23.11 -38.81
C MET A 1 -18.88 22.63 -39.52
N PHE A 2 -19.20 21.34 -39.47
CA PHE A 2 -20.51 20.82 -39.88
C PHE A 2 -21.24 20.32 -38.63
N VAL A 3 -22.43 20.86 -38.37
CA VAL A 3 -23.28 20.46 -37.25
C VAL A 3 -24.34 19.50 -37.78
N PHE A 4 -24.27 18.23 -37.37
CA PHE A 4 -25.30 17.25 -37.72
C PHE A 4 -26.54 17.44 -36.83
N PRO A 5 -27.77 17.31 -37.37
CA PRO A 5 -28.99 17.42 -36.59
C PRO A 5 -29.13 16.23 -35.61
N PRO A 6 -29.65 16.44 -34.37
CA PRO A 6 -29.73 15.39 -33.34
C PRO A 6 -30.49 14.11 -33.74
N SER A 7 -31.39 14.20 -34.72
CA SER A 7 -32.15 13.07 -35.26
C SER A 7 -31.27 11.99 -35.88
N LEU A 8 -30.16 12.37 -36.54
CA LEU A 8 -29.30 11.42 -37.26
C LEU A 8 -28.51 10.54 -36.28
N LEU A 9 -28.05 11.11 -35.17
CA LEU A 9 -27.33 10.39 -34.11
C LEU A 9 -28.22 9.33 -33.43
N TRP A 10 -29.49 9.65 -33.18
CA TRP A 10 -30.48 8.70 -32.66
C TRP A 10 -30.75 7.54 -33.63
N MET A 11 -30.80 7.81 -34.93
CA MET A 11 -31.01 6.77 -35.95
C MET A 11 -29.82 5.80 -36.04
N LEU A 12 -28.59 6.30 -35.90
CA LEU A 12 -27.37 5.48 -35.84
C LEU A 12 -27.33 4.61 -34.58
N LEU A 13 -27.62 5.17 -33.40
CA LEU A 13 -27.71 4.41 -32.14
C LEU A 13 -28.77 3.29 -32.21
N ALA A 14 -29.96 3.61 -32.75
CA ALA A 14 -31.04 2.65 -32.87
C ALA A 14 -30.68 1.47 -33.80
N ASN A 15 -29.92 1.70 -34.87
CA ASN A 15 -29.45 0.64 -35.76
C ASN A 15 -28.31 -0.19 -35.15
N ALA A 16 -27.38 0.42 -34.42
CA ALA A 16 -26.33 -0.30 -33.69
C ALA A 16 -26.92 -1.28 -32.67
N LEU A 17 -27.90 -0.83 -31.87
CA LEU A 17 -28.60 -1.66 -30.88
C LEU A 17 -29.40 -2.82 -31.51
N ARG A 18 -29.95 -2.64 -32.72
CA ARG A 18 -30.58 -3.73 -33.50
C ARG A 18 -29.55 -4.76 -33.99
N GLY A 19 -28.34 -4.31 -34.35
CA GLY A 19 -27.24 -5.20 -34.75
C GLY A 19 -26.78 -6.13 -33.63
N ILE A 20 -26.51 -5.56 -32.45
CA ILE A 20 -26.10 -6.31 -31.24
C ILE A 20 -27.14 -7.39 -30.90
N LYS A 21 -28.43 -7.02 -30.89
CA LYS A 21 -29.53 -7.93 -30.57
C LYS A 21 -29.75 -9.03 -31.63
N LYS A 22 -29.21 -8.87 -32.85
CA LYS A 22 -29.17 -9.92 -33.88
C LYS A 22 -28.03 -10.92 -33.65
N GLN A 23 -26.82 -10.45 -33.31
CA GLN A 23 -25.67 -11.35 -33.07
C GLN A 23 -25.89 -12.25 -31.84
N GLN A 24 -26.46 -11.71 -30.76
CA GLN A 24 -26.65 -12.49 -29.53
C GLN A 24 -27.67 -13.65 -29.69
N ASN A 25 -28.61 -13.52 -30.64
CA ASN A 25 -29.52 -14.60 -31.04
C ASN A 25 -28.92 -15.61 -32.04
N ALA A 26 -27.78 -15.30 -32.67
CA ALA A 26 -27.07 -16.23 -33.55
C ALA A 26 -26.20 -17.22 -32.76
N VAL A 27 -25.51 -16.74 -31.71
CA VAL A 27 -24.68 -17.59 -30.84
C VAL A 27 -25.52 -18.68 -30.17
N ASN A 28 -26.72 -18.34 -29.68
CA ASN A 28 -27.67 -19.29 -29.08
C ASN A 28 -28.30 -20.30 -30.07
N ARG A 29 -27.93 -20.29 -31.36
CA ARG A 29 -28.40 -21.26 -32.37
C ARG A 29 -27.32 -22.23 -32.88
N LEU A 30 -26.05 -22.04 -32.51
CA LEU A 30 -24.94 -22.92 -32.88
C LEU A 30 -24.56 -23.79 -31.68
N GLY A 31 -25.27 -24.90 -31.51
CA GLY A 31 -25.08 -25.80 -30.38
C GLY A 31 -23.73 -26.53 -30.42
N PHE A 32 -22.96 -26.44 -29.35
CA PHE A 32 -21.77 -27.25 -29.10
C PHE A 32 -21.93 -27.96 -27.76
N VAL A 33 -21.74 -29.29 -27.74
CA VAL A 33 -22.04 -30.15 -26.59
C VAL A 33 -20.84 -31.07 -26.29
N PRO A 34 -20.23 -30.99 -25.10
CA PRO A 34 -19.31 -32.02 -24.62
C PRO A 34 -20.09 -33.29 -24.21
N PRO A 35 -19.59 -34.50 -24.49
CA PRO A 35 -20.34 -35.74 -24.27
C PRO A 35 -20.23 -36.31 -22.84
N TRP A 36 -21.20 -37.17 -22.48
CA TRP A 36 -21.33 -37.96 -21.23
C TRP A 36 -21.61 -37.13 -19.95
N GLY A 37 -22.63 -37.43 -19.14
CA GLY A 37 -23.71 -38.43 -19.25
C GLY A 37 -24.87 -38.12 -18.27
N LYS A 38 -26.06 -38.69 -18.49
CA LYS A 38 -27.28 -38.41 -17.68
C LYS A 38 -27.66 -39.57 -16.75
N GLY A 39 -28.19 -39.22 -15.57
CA GLY A 39 -29.01 -40.11 -14.72
C GLY A 39 -28.94 -39.72 -13.25
N SER A 40 -30.03 -39.67 -12.47
CA SER A 40 -31.46 -39.67 -12.82
C SER A 40 -32.25 -38.98 -11.70
N LEU A 41 -33.46 -38.49 -12.02
CA LEU A 41 -34.34 -37.77 -11.08
C LEU A 41 -35.52 -38.68 -10.68
N GLU A 42 -35.55 -39.12 -9.42
CA GLU A 42 -36.72 -39.78 -8.80
C GLU A 42 -37.00 -39.23 -7.39
N LYS A 43 -38.15 -39.60 -6.81
CA LYS A 43 -38.87 -38.81 -5.79
C LYS A 43 -38.77 -39.40 -4.38
N PHE A 44 -38.76 -38.53 -3.36
CA PHE A 44 -39.10 -38.92 -1.98
C PHE A 44 -40.55 -39.45 -1.90
N PRO A 45 -40.81 -40.42 -1.00
CA PRO A 45 -41.68 -40.08 0.12
C PRO A 45 -41.36 -40.76 1.48
N ARG A 46 -41.62 -39.99 2.56
CA ARG A 46 -42.17 -40.40 3.88
C ARG A 46 -41.44 -41.48 4.71
N GLY A 47 -41.00 -41.07 5.91
CA GLY A 47 -40.33 -41.90 6.92
C GLY A 47 -41.18 -42.93 7.67
N GLY A 48 -40.50 -43.67 8.56
CA GLY A 48 -41.03 -44.71 9.45
C GLY A 48 -40.10 -44.91 10.66
N ALA A 49 -40.66 -45.29 11.81
CA ALA A 49 -40.02 -45.15 13.11
C ALA A 49 -39.25 -46.40 13.63
N ASN A 50 -38.41 -46.16 14.65
CA ASN A 50 -38.03 -47.08 15.75
C ASN A 50 -37.39 -48.45 15.42
N ARG A 51 -36.18 -48.68 15.97
CA ARG A 51 -35.97 -49.36 17.28
C ARG A 51 -34.51 -49.23 17.78
N ARG A 52 -34.29 -49.59 19.05
CA ARG A 52 -32.97 -49.68 19.72
C ARG A 52 -32.49 -51.15 19.80
N VAL A 53 -31.39 -51.36 20.54
CA VAL A 53 -30.64 -52.61 20.83
C VAL A 53 -29.57 -52.88 19.77
N GLY A 54 -28.28 -53.09 20.09
CA GLY A 54 -27.61 -53.11 21.40
C GLY A 54 -26.80 -54.39 21.58
N GLY A 55 -25.47 -54.27 21.59
CA GLY A 55 -24.55 -55.40 21.75
C GLY A 55 -23.09 -54.95 21.65
N ILE A 56 -22.28 -55.41 22.58
CA ILE A 56 -20.81 -55.24 22.62
C ILE A 56 -20.19 -56.57 22.22
N LEU A 57 -19.07 -56.55 21.48
CA LEU A 57 -18.00 -57.54 21.61
C LEU A 57 -16.72 -57.08 20.90
N GLU A 58 -15.57 -57.44 21.47
CA GLU A 58 -14.23 -57.27 20.89
C GLU A 58 -13.81 -58.58 20.19
N GLY A 59 -12.81 -58.55 19.29
CA GLY A 59 -12.16 -59.79 18.84
C GLY A 59 -11.43 -59.78 17.49
N VAL A 60 -10.10 -59.58 17.55
CA VAL A 60 -9.02 -60.22 16.73
C VAL A 60 -9.28 -60.58 15.24
N GLY A 61 -8.46 -60.05 14.31
CA GLY A 61 -8.52 -60.49 12.90
C GLY A 61 -7.50 -59.92 11.88
N THR A 62 -6.20 -60.21 12.02
CA THR A 62 -5.21 -60.12 10.92
C THR A 62 -5.16 -61.45 10.14
N PRO A 63 -4.94 -61.53 8.80
CA PRO A 63 -3.62 -61.21 8.22
C PRO A 63 -3.50 -60.85 6.70
N GLN A 64 -2.30 -60.35 6.31
CA GLN A 64 -1.71 -60.40 4.93
C GLN A 64 -2.39 -59.55 3.82
N ARG A 65 -1.73 -59.06 2.75
CA ARG A 65 -0.42 -59.42 2.12
C ARG A 65 0.26 -58.22 1.40
N ARG A 66 1.52 -58.45 0.95
CA ARG A 66 2.50 -57.63 0.18
C ARG A 66 1.91 -56.84 -1.03
N PHE A 67 2.52 -55.75 -1.57
CA PHE A 67 3.89 -55.66 -2.12
C PHE A 67 4.55 -54.25 -2.13
N LEU A 68 5.86 -54.20 -2.47
CA LEU A 68 6.77 -53.04 -2.42
C LEU A 68 6.97 -52.31 -3.77
N PHE A 69 7.32 -51.02 -3.72
CA PHE A 69 8.51 -50.40 -4.36
C PHE A 69 8.84 -49.10 -3.57
N ARG A 70 9.87 -49.02 -2.70
CA ARG A 70 11.34 -49.03 -2.90
C ARG A 70 11.92 -47.68 -3.39
N LEU A 71 12.24 -46.79 -2.45
CA LEU A 71 13.32 -45.79 -2.61
C LEU A 71 14.63 -46.36 -2.02
N ASN A 72 15.77 -46.08 -2.67
CA ASN A 72 17.08 -46.41 -2.13
C ASN A 72 17.62 -45.23 -1.31
N VAL A 73 18.06 -45.48 -0.07
CA VAL A 73 18.80 -44.52 0.76
C VAL A 73 20.24 -45.00 0.86
N PHE A 74 21.20 -44.20 0.39
CA PHE A 74 22.61 -44.41 0.73
C PHE A 74 22.95 -43.63 2.00
N LYS A 75 23.49 -44.32 3.00
CA LYS A 75 24.16 -43.70 4.16
C LYS A 75 25.67 -43.70 3.91
N ALA A 76 26.29 -42.53 3.91
CA ALA A 76 27.71 -42.38 4.25
C ALA A 76 27.84 -42.01 5.73
N LYS A 77 28.96 -42.38 6.37
CA LYS A 77 29.33 -41.86 7.70
C LYS A 77 29.98 -40.49 7.53
N GLY A 78 29.77 -39.58 8.47
CA GLY A 78 30.28 -38.21 8.41
C GLY A 78 31.53 -37.97 9.26
N ASP A 79 32.03 -36.74 9.17
CA ASP A 79 33.04 -36.12 10.05
C ASP A 79 32.61 -34.66 10.33
N PRO A 80 32.84 -34.06 11.51
CA PRO A 80 32.08 -32.89 11.96
C PRO A 80 32.82 -31.55 11.78
N GLN A 81 32.63 -30.88 10.64
CA GLN A 81 32.94 -29.45 10.49
C GLN A 81 32.06 -28.78 9.41
N GLY A 82 30.91 -28.26 9.84
CA GLY A 82 29.86 -27.73 8.95
C GLY A 82 30.16 -26.34 8.37
N LYS A 83 31.09 -26.25 7.42
CA LYS A 83 31.24 -25.08 6.53
C LYS A 83 30.56 -25.38 5.18
N PRO A 84 29.54 -24.61 4.73
CA PRO A 84 28.97 -24.79 3.41
C PRO A 84 29.96 -24.38 2.31
N TYR A 85 30.08 -25.20 1.28
CA TYR A 85 30.95 -24.99 0.12
C TYR A 85 30.13 -24.46 -1.06
N TYR A 86 30.54 -23.34 -1.65
CA TYR A 86 29.93 -22.76 -2.84
C TYR A 86 30.83 -23.04 -4.07
N PRO A 87 30.35 -23.75 -5.10
CA PRO A 87 31.13 -23.94 -6.33
C PRO A 87 31.16 -22.65 -7.18
N VAL A 88 32.34 -22.27 -7.66
CA VAL A 88 32.56 -21.08 -8.49
C VAL A 88 33.31 -21.45 -9.77
N GLU A 89 32.57 -21.51 -10.89
CA GLU A 89 33.05 -21.62 -12.27
C GLU A 89 32.01 -20.95 -13.18
N LEU A 90 32.31 -20.33 -14.33
CA LEU A 90 33.60 -20.03 -14.96
C LEU A 90 33.41 -18.84 -15.94
N LEU A 91 34.10 -17.72 -15.74
CA LEU A 91 34.18 -16.64 -16.74
C LEU A 91 35.57 -15.97 -16.73
N GLN A 92 36.55 -16.62 -17.35
CA GLN A 92 37.82 -15.98 -17.72
C GLN A 92 37.77 -15.51 -19.17
N ARG A 93 37.83 -14.20 -19.40
CA ARG A 93 38.33 -13.58 -20.63
C ARG A 93 39.24 -12.41 -20.25
N GLY A 94 40.49 -12.46 -20.66
CA GLY A 94 41.50 -11.46 -20.30
C GLY A 94 41.36 -10.14 -21.09
N PRO A 95 42.04 -9.07 -20.64
CA PRO A 95 42.03 -7.79 -21.33
C PRO A 95 42.89 -7.81 -22.61
N SER A 96 42.38 -7.24 -23.70
CA SER A 96 43.17 -6.87 -24.87
C SER A 96 43.64 -5.41 -24.79
N GLN A 97 44.77 -5.11 -25.42
CA GLN A 97 45.39 -3.78 -25.38
C GLN A 97 44.69 -2.79 -26.32
N GLY A 98 44.65 -1.51 -25.95
CA GLY A 98 44.04 -0.44 -26.75
C GLY A 98 45.02 0.24 -27.72
N MET A 99 44.52 1.08 -28.62
CA MET A 99 45.37 1.92 -29.47
C MET A 99 44.74 3.29 -29.80
N LYS A 100 45.63 4.23 -30.14
CA LYS A 100 45.46 5.68 -30.32
C LYS A 100 44.37 6.05 -31.34
N GLY A 101 43.59 7.10 -31.05
CA GLY A 101 42.64 7.71 -32.00
C GLY A 101 43.20 8.88 -32.81
N THR A 102 42.33 9.59 -33.53
CA THR A 102 42.66 10.80 -34.32
C THR A 102 41.49 11.79 -34.43
N LYS A 103 41.83 13.02 -34.87
CA LYS A 103 40.93 14.10 -35.33
C LYS A 103 40.00 13.57 -36.46
N GLY A 104 38.79 14.09 -36.72
CA GLY A 104 38.09 15.25 -36.16
C GLY A 104 37.90 16.37 -37.20
N GLU A 105 36.66 16.76 -37.52
CA GLU A 105 36.36 17.85 -38.46
C GLU A 105 35.01 18.56 -38.16
N LYS A 106 34.84 19.79 -38.66
CA LYS A 106 33.62 20.63 -38.52
C LYS A 106 32.88 20.74 -39.85
N LYS A 107 31.55 20.94 -39.82
CA LYS A 107 30.86 21.81 -40.81
C LYS A 107 29.58 22.46 -40.25
N THR A 108 29.32 23.67 -40.71
CA THR A 108 28.41 24.70 -40.13
C THR A 108 27.27 25.07 -41.10
N VAL A 109 26.45 26.09 -40.75
CA VAL A 109 25.38 26.78 -41.54
C VAL A 109 24.06 25.98 -41.60
N LYS A 110 22.83 26.53 -41.41
CA LYS A 110 22.25 27.90 -41.18
C LYS A 110 21.14 27.77 -40.10
N GLN A 111 20.66 28.72 -39.29
CA GLN A 111 20.82 30.18 -39.07
C GLN A 111 19.89 31.17 -39.82
N GLU A 112 18.63 31.28 -39.37
CA GLU A 112 17.73 32.47 -39.44
C GLU A 112 16.64 32.29 -38.35
N GLY A 113 16.02 33.28 -37.71
CA GLY A 113 15.92 34.74 -37.90
C GLY A 113 14.43 35.14 -37.97
N ALA A 114 13.87 36.12 -37.24
CA ALA A 114 14.40 37.11 -36.29
C ALA A 114 13.27 37.56 -35.29
N LYS A 115 13.54 38.29 -34.18
CA LYS A 115 13.19 39.73 -33.89
C LYS A 115 11.68 40.11 -33.88
N GLN A 116 11.13 41.03 -33.07
CA GLN A 116 11.69 42.04 -32.12
C GLN A 116 10.59 42.61 -31.16
N GLU A 117 11.01 43.38 -30.12
CA GLU A 117 10.30 44.41 -29.29
C GLU A 117 8.83 44.18 -28.80
N GLU A 118 8.41 44.45 -27.54
CA GLU A 118 8.50 45.62 -26.61
C GLU A 118 7.58 46.83 -26.91
N GLU A 119 6.60 47.10 -26.03
CA GLU A 119 6.45 48.38 -25.29
C GLU A 119 5.26 48.36 -24.28
N GLU A 120 5.23 49.33 -23.35
CA GLU A 120 4.14 49.57 -22.38
C GLU A 120 3.16 50.69 -22.83
N LYS A 121 1.88 50.66 -22.39
CA LYS A 121 1.30 51.68 -21.47
C LYS A 121 -0.22 51.57 -21.21
N LYS A 122 -0.54 51.66 -19.91
CA LYS A 122 -1.55 52.48 -19.19
C LYS A 122 -2.89 52.98 -19.79
N ASP A 123 -3.84 53.05 -18.85
CA ASP A 123 -4.98 53.98 -18.68
C ASP A 123 -6.24 53.86 -19.59
N GLY A 124 -7.43 53.94 -18.96
CA GLY A 124 -8.72 54.09 -19.66
C GLY A 124 -9.95 53.41 -19.01
N ALA A 125 -10.63 54.10 -18.09
CA ALA A 125 -12.07 53.88 -17.82
C ALA A 125 -12.88 54.88 -18.67
N PRO A 126 -14.19 54.68 -18.98
CA PRO A 126 -15.24 55.07 -18.00
C PRO A 126 -16.67 54.47 -18.18
N THR A 127 -17.60 55.01 -17.38
CA THR A 127 -19.07 55.16 -17.60
C THR A 127 -20.04 53.96 -17.53
N SER A 128 -20.75 53.97 -16.40
CA SER A 128 -22.11 53.46 -16.13
C SER A 128 -23.22 53.74 -17.17
N LYS A 129 -24.30 52.93 -17.11
CA LYS A 129 -25.70 53.45 -17.12
C LYS A 129 -26.79 52.47 -16.61
N LYS A 130 -27.64 53.01 -15.75
CA LYS A 130 -28.91 52.55 -15.14
C LYS A 130 -29.79 51.57 -15.96
N LYS A 131 -30.52 50.68 -15.25
CA LYS A 131 -31.99 50.82 -15.05
C LYS A 131 -32.55 49.99 -13.87
N ILE A 132 -33.77 50.32 -13.44
CA ILE A 132 -34.45 49.84 -12.23
C ILE A 132 -35.92 49.49 -12.57
N ASN A 133 -36.44 48.38 -12.04
CA ASN A 133 -37.80 48.22 -11.46
C ASN A 133 -37.88 46.82 -10.81
N LYS A 134 -38.27 46.61 -9.54
CA LYS A 134 -39.50 46.94 -8.78
C LYS A 134 -40.76 46.13 -9.18
N LYS A 135 -40.96 45.00 -8.49
CA LYS A 135 -42.03 44.70 -7.50
C LYS A 135 -41.70 43.33 -6.85
N GLU A 136 -41.72 43.16 -5.53
CA GLU A 136 -42.90 43.02 -4.64
C GLU A 136 -43.79 41.81 -5.00
N LYS A 137 -44.25 40.96 -4.07
CA LYS A 137 -44.31 41.08 -2.60
C LYS A 137 -44.51 39.70 -1.91
N ASN A 138 -43.90 39.53 -0.72
CA ASN A 138 -44.43 38.85 0.49
C ASN A 138 -44.90 37.35 0.44
N ASN A 139 -44.97 36.58 1.54
CA ASN A 139 -44.73 36.89 2.96
C ASN A 139 -44.21 35.69 3.78
N ALA A 140 -43.95 35.91 5.08
CA ALA A 140 -43.39 34.96 6.05
C ALA A 140 -43.97 35.28 7.47
N VAL A 141 -43.91 34.49 8.56
CA VAL A 141 -43.44 33.11 8.88
C VAL A 141 -43.93 32.74 10.32
N LYS A 142 -43.68 31.51 10.85
CA LYS A 142 -44.02 31.01 12.24
C LYS A 142 -45.49 30.53 12.43
N LYS A 143 -45.90 29.75 13.46
CA LYS A 143 -45.23 29.07 14.62
C LYS A 143 -46.03 27.84 15.14
N GLU A 144 -45.35 26.97 15.90
CA GLU A 144 -45.75 26.16 17.10
C GLU A 144 -47.12 25.46 17.30
N GLN A 145 -47.03 24.16 17.65
CA GLN A 145 -47.65 23.38 18.76
C GLN A 145 -49.17 23.46 19.10
N ALA A 146 -49.81 22.27 19.15
CA ALA A 146 -50.86 21.87 20.11
C ALA A 146 -51.03 20.33 20.18
N GLU A 147 -51.78 19.78 21.14
CA GLU A 147 -51.75 18.35 21.53
C GLU A 147 -52.93 17.46 21.03
N GLY A 148 -52.62 16.18 20.77
CA GLY A 148 -53.19 15.06 21.57
C GLY A 148 -54.53 14.38 21.20
N LYS A 149 -54.46 13.06 20.90
CA LYS A 149 -55.36 12.05 21.52
C LYS A 149 -54.85 10.60 21.42
N LYS A 150 -55.39 9.75 22.30
CA LYS A 150 -54.92 8.38 22.65
C LYS A 150 -55.67 7.27 21.89
N THR A 151 -55.02 6.11 21.74
CA THR A 151 -55.65 4.79 21.97
C THR A 151 -54.61 3.77 22.49
N LYS A 152 -55.08 2.76 23.24
CA LYS A 152 -54.24 1.75 23.93
C LYS A 152 -54.23 0.40 23.19
N LYS A 153 -53.18 -0.40 23.42
CA LYS A 153 -53.33 -1.75 24.01
C LYS A 153 -52.02 -2.32 24.56
N GLU A 154 -52.04 -2.74 25.82
CA GLU A 154 -50.97 -3.52 26.46
C GLU A 154 -51.20 -5.03 26.23
N LYS A 155 -50.15 -5.86 26.36
CA LYS A 155 -50.25 -7.13 27.13
C LYS A 155 -48.90 -7.82 27.41
N LYS A 156 -48.61 -7.94 28.72
CA LYS A 156 -47.98 -9.04 29.46
C LYS A 156 -46.62 -9.64 29.02
N ASN A 157 -45.70 -9.65 29.97
CA ASN A 157 -44.57 -10.58 30.04
C ASN A 157 -45.03 -12.02 30.34
N SER A 158 -44.28 -13.00 29.84
CA SER A 158 -44.14 -14.34 30.41
C SER A 158 -42.78 -14.90 29.99
N ALA A 159 -41.97 -15.41 30.92
CA ALA A 159 -40.65 -15.94 30.63
C ALA A 159 -40.68 -17.46 30.48
N GLN A 160 -39.91 -18.01 29.52
CA GLN A 160 -38.92 -19.07 29.80
C GLN A 160 -38.08 -19.44 28.55
N THR A 161 -36.77 -19.60 28.80
CA THR A 161 -35.78 -20.48 28.14
C THR A 161 -35.92 -20.86 26.65
N GLY A 162 -34.96 -20.42 25.85
CA GLY A 162 -34.62 -20.97 24.52
C GLY A 162 -33.14 -20.69 24.20
N GLU A 163 -32.40 -21.69 23.73
CA GLU A 163 -30.93 -21.72 23.74
C GLU A 163 -30.24 -20.73 22.79
N THR A 164 -29.16 -20.09 23.25
CA THR A 164 -28.32 -19.19 22.44
C THR A 164 -27.27 -19.99 21.64
N PRO A 165 -27.17 -19.83 20.30
CA PRO A 165 -26.05 -20.36 19.54
C PRO A 165 -24.75 -19.65 19.97
N LYS A 166 -23.71 -20.41 20.33
CA LYS A 166 -22.41 -19.83 20.73
C LYS A 166 -21.73 -19.12 19.56
N GLY A 167 -21.85 -17.79 19.53
CA GLY A 167 -20.95 -16.93 18.77
C GLY A 167 -19.50 -17.14 19.22
N ARG A 168 -18.55 -16.98 18.30
CA ARG A 168 -17.12 -17.08 18.61
C ARG A 168 -16.60 -15.72 19.05
N ASP A 169 -16.66 -15.46 20.34
CA ASP A 169 -15.99 -14.29 20.93
C ASP A 169 -14.48 -14.40 20.73
N LYS A 170 -13.97 -13.70 19.71
CA LYS A 170 -12.58 -13.27 19.70
C LYS A 170 -12.48 -12.06 20.62
N PRO A 171 -11.52 -11.99 21.55
CA PRO A 171 -11.24 -10.74 22.25
C PRO A 171 -10.76 -9.71 21.22
N VAL A 172 -11.60 -8.72 20.92
CA VAL A 172 -11.13 -7.50 20.27
C VAL A 172 -10.17 -6.84 21.24
N ALA A 173 -8.93 -6.63 20.83
CA ALA A 173 -7.98 -5.86 21.62
C ALA A 173 -8.43 -4.40 21.61
N VAL A 174 -9.26 -4.00 22.58
CA VAL A 174 -9.67 -2.62 22.77
C VAL A 174 -8.47 -1.86 23.32
N TYR A 175 -7.68 -1.27 22.42
CA TYR A 175 -6.61 -0.35 22.79
C TYR A 175 -7.20 0.87 23.52
N PRO A 176 -6.42 1.56 24.37
CA PRO A 176 -6.88 2.78 25.03
C PRO A 176 -7.36 3.80 23.98
N PRO A 177 -8.62 4.26 24.02
CA PRO A 177 -9.19 5.09 22.98
C PRO A 177 -8.47 6.44 22.89
N ILE A 178 -8.48 7.04 21.70
CA ILE A 178 -7.98 8.40 21.48
C ILE A 178 -8.73 9.36 22.44
N PRO A 179 -8.03 10.16 23.27
CA PRO A 179 -8.67 11.04 24.25
C PRO A 179 -9.70 11.97 23.62
N LYS A 180 -10.76 12.29 24.36
CA LYS A 180 -11.80 13.24 23.91
C LYS A 180 -11.44 14.70 24.19
N SER A 181 -10.60 14.95 25.20
CA SER A 181 -10.05 16.29 25.45
C SER A 181 -8.97 16.62 24.42
N LEU A 182 -8.94 17.89 23.98
CA LEU A 182 -7.86 18.40 23.14
C LEU A 182 -6.57 18.56 23.95
N ASP A 183 -6.67 18.89 25.24
CA ASP A 183 -5.51 19.03 26.13
C ASP A 183 -4.81 17.70 26.36
N ASP A 184 -5.57 16.61 26.53
CA ASP A 184 -5.02 15.26 26.65
C ASP A 184 -4.28 14.83 25.38
N ARG A 185 -4.83 15.13 24.19
CA ARG A 185 -4.14 14.90 22.90
C ARG A 185 -2.85 15.69 22.81
N TRP A 186 -2.85 16.96 23.21
CA TRP A 186 -1.63 17.77 23.27
C TRP A 186 -0.61 17.24 24.28
N ASN A 187 -1.05 16.66 25.41
CA ASN A 187 -0.17 16.08 26.41
C ASN A 187 0.47 14.77 25.92
N ASP A 188 -0.29 13.88 25.27
CA ASP A 188 0.26 12.71 24.57
C ASP A 188 1.21 13.16 23.45
N PHE A 189 0.81 14.10 22.57
CA PHE A 189 1.63 14.58 21.46
C PHE A 189 2.96 15.17 21.92
N ARG A 190 2.96 16.06 22.94
CA ARG A 190 4.20 16.62 23.52
C ARG A 190 5.08 15.57 24.20
N THR A 191 4.48 14.49 24.72
CA THR A 191 5.23 13.37 25.30
C THR A 191 5.99 12.62 24.20
N ILE A 192 5.34 12.36 23.06
CA ILE A 192 5.99 11.72 21.91
C ILE A 192 6.98 12.64 21.20
N GLU A 193 6.69 13.95 21.10
CA GLU A 193 7.61 14.98 20.61
C GLU A 193 8.95 14.92 21.38
N LYS A 194 8.89 14.92 22.71
CA LYS A 194 10.08 14.77 23.57
C LYS A 194 10.80 13.41 23.38
N TYR A 195 10.06 12.32 23.18
CA TYR A 195 10.67 11.02 22.89
C TYR A 195 11.35 10.98 21.52
N THR A 196 10.83 11.72 20.54
CA THR A 196 11.45 11.92 19.22
C THR A 196 12.74 12.73 19.33
N GLU A 197 12.75 13.82 20.11
CA GLU A 197 13.97 14.61 20.39
C GLU A 197 15.08 13.74 21.01
N ILE A 198 14.73 12.85 21.95
CA ILE A 198 15.68 11.93 22.61
C ILE A 198 16.19 10.85 21.64
N THR A 199 15.31 10.27 20.82
CA THR A 199 15.64 9.08 20.01
C THR A 199 16.10 9.38 18.59
N ASN A 200 15.82 10.58 18.07
CA ASN A 200 15.94 10.97 16.65
C ASN A 200 15.16 10.05 15.69
N VAL A 201 14.08 9.43 16.17
CA VAL A 201 13.17 8.56 15.39
C VAL A 201 11.83 9.25 15.20
N TYR A 202 11.35 9.28 13.96
CA TYR A 202 10.09 9.92 13.57
C TYR A 202 9.07 8.83 13.24
N LEU A 203 8.38 8.34 14.27
CA LEU A 203 7.41 7.26 14.19
C LEU A 203 5.98 7.81 14.08
N GLY A 204 5.16 7.16 13.27
CA GLY A 204 3.71 7.31 13.25
C GLY A 204 3.07 6.14 12.50
N ALA A 205 2.03 6.40 11.71
CA ALA A 205 1.25 5.34 11.05
C ALA A 205 0.76 5.73 9.65
N HIS A 206 0.18 4.76 8.92
CA HIS A 206 -0.61 5.05 7.73
C HIS A 206 -2.02 5.51 8.13
N ILE A 207 -2.24 6.82 8.02
CA ILE A 207 -3.39 7.53 8.55
C ILE A 207 -4.52 7.68 7.51
N SER A 208 -5.76 7.76 7.98
CA SER A 208 -6.93 8.03 7.16
C SER A 208 -6.96 9.47 6.62
N ALA A 209 -6.82 9.61 5.30
CA ALA A 209 -7.16 10.82 4.53
C ALA A 209 -8.66 10.90 4.16
N GLY A 210 -9.53 10.24 4.95
CA GLY A 210 -10.98 10.23 4.73
C GLY A 210 -11.59 11.64 4.75
N GLY A 211 -12.25 12.04 3.67
CA GLY A 211 -12.77 13.41 3.49
C GLY A 211 -11.78 14.41 2.86
N GLY A 212 -10.55 13.97 2.55
CA GLY A 212 -9.53 14.76 1.86
C GLY A 212 -8.20 14.77 2.60
N VAL A 213 -7.11 15.01 1.87
CA VAL A 213 -5.73 14.95 2.39
C VAL A 213 -5.50 15.87 3.59
N GLN A 214 -6.20 17.01 3.64
CA GLN A 214 -6.10 17.98 4.74
C GLN A 214 -6.48 17.43 6.12
N ASN A 215 -7.19 16.29 6.19
CA ASN A 215 -7.56 15.64 7.45
C ASN A 215 -6.43 14.77 8.03
N ALA A 216 -5.50 14.28 7.19
CA ALA A 216 -4.45 13.35 7.61
C ALA A 216 -3.47 13.94 8.66
N PRO A 217 -3.02 15.21 8.58
CA PRO A 217 -2.18 15.81 9.64
C PRO A 217 -2.90 15.87 10.99
N THR A 218 -4.20 16.17 11.00
CA THR A 218 -5.03 16.19 12.21
C THR A 218 -5.21 14.79 12.81
N ASN A 219 -5.37 13.77 11.97
CA ASN A 219 -5.49 12.39 12.40
C ASN A 219 -4.14 11.83 12.90
N CYS A 220 -3.02 12.21 12.29
CA CYS A 220 -1.67 11.95 12.80
C CYS A 220 -1.47 12.56 14.21
N PHE A 221 -1.85 13.83 14.40
CA PHE A 221 -1.86 14.47 15.71
C PHE A 221 -2.73 13.71 16.74
N ASN A 222 -3.91 13.22 16.34
CA ASN A 222 -4.82 12.47 17.21
C ASN A 222 -4.20 11.18 17.76
N VAL A 223 -3.31 10.52 16.99
CA VAL A 223 -2.56 9.33 17.45
C VAL A 223 -1.19 9.65 18.05
N ALA A 224 -0.85 10.93 18.22
CA ALA A 224 0.44 11.42 18.69
C ALA A 224 1.65 11.07 17.78
N GLY A 225 1.41 10.83 16.48
CA GLY A 225 2.47 10.53 15.51
C GLY A 225 3.36 11.74 15.18
N GLN A 226 4.62 11.48 14.82
CA GLN A 226 5.62 12.47 14.37
C GLN A 226 6.04 12.26 12.90
N ALA A 227 5.53 11.20 12.27
CA ALA A 227 5.55 10.90 10.85
C ALA A 227 4.17 10.38 10.43
N PHE A 228 3.82 10.36 9.14
CA PHE A 228 2.65 9.60 8.68
C PHE A 228 2.69 9.23 7.20
N ALA A 229 2.05 8.12 6.86
CA ALA A 229 1.69 7.78 5.48
C ALA A 229 0.22 8.10 5.20
N LEU A 230 -0.12 8.28 3.93
CA LEU A 230 -1.50 8.47 3.46
C LEU A 230 -1.64 8.05 1.99
N PHE A 231 -2.86 7.68 1.58
CA PHE A 231 -3.23 7.66 0.16
C PHE A 231 -3.63 9.07 -0.29
N LEU A 232 -2.98 9.59 -1.34
CA LEU A 232 -3.26 10.92 -1.90
C LEU A 232 -4.60 10.99 -2.65
N LYS A 233 -5.15 9.84 -3.02
CA LYS A 233 -6.42 9.67 -3.75
C LYS A 233 -7.05 8.31 -3.44
N ASN A 234 -8.17 7.97 -4.08
CA ASN A 234 -8.87 6.71 -3.80
C ASN A 234 -8.12 5.51 -4.40
N GLN A 235 -7.51 4.67 -3.55
CA GLN A 235 -6.70 3.50 -3.93
C GLN A 235 -7.48 2.34 -4.58
N ARG A 236 -8.78 2.52 -4.87
CA ARG A 236 -9.63 1.57 -5.60
C ARG A 236 -10.08 2.10 -6.96
N LYS A 237 -9.55 3.24 -7.40
CA LYS A 237 -9.84 3.88 -8.69
C LYS A 237 -8.56 4.31 -9.41
N TRP A 238 -8.63 4.33 -10.73
CA TRP A 238 -7.55 4.84 -11.60
C TRP A 238 -7.56 6.36 -11.73
N GLU A 239 -8.76 6.95 -11.69
CA GLU A 239 -8.99 8.38 -11.79
C GLU A 239 -9.56 8.90 -10.46
N SER A 240 -9.16 10.11 -10.08
CA SER A 240 -9.71 10.86 -8.96
C SER A 240 -9.63 12.36 -9.26
N PRO A 241 -10.51 13.19 -8.68
CA PRO A 241 -10.43 14.64 -8.84
C PRO A 241 -9.05 15.19 -8.46
N SER A 242 -8.65 16.28 -9.10
CA SER A 242 -7.52 17.10 -8.66
C SER A 242 -7.72 17.56 -7.22
N LEU A 243 -6.63 17.78 -6.48
CA LEU A 243 -6.70 18.43 -5.17
C LEU A 243 -7.25 19.85 -5.34
N SER A 244 -8.14 20.28 -4.44
CA SER A 244 -8.63 21.66 -4.46
C SER A 244 -7.61 22.60 -3.81
N PRO A 245 -7.49 23.87 -4.24
CA PRO A 245 -6.58 24.83 -3.62
C PRO A 245 -6.81 24.99 -2.11
N GLU A 246 -8.05 24.89 -1.65
CA GLU A 246 -8.39 24.94 -0.23
C GLU A 246 -7.97 23.65 0.52
N SER A 247 -8.02 22.48 -0.10
CA SER A 247 -7.53 21.22 0.49
C SER A 247 -6.00 21.24 0.63
N ILE A 248 -5.28 21.74 -0.37
CA ILE A 248 -3.81 21.95 -0.31
C ILE A 248 -3.46 22.91 0.83
N LYS A 249 -4.07 24.09 0.84
CA LYS A 249 -3.86 25.13 1.87
C LYS A 249 -4.19 24.63 3.28
N GLN A 250 -5.28 23.88 3.47
CA GLN A 250 -5.64 23.32 4.77
C GLN A 250 -4.66 22.22 5.21
N PHE A 251 -4.12 21.43 4.28
CA PHE A 251 -3.05 20.47 4.58
C PHE A 251 -1.80 21.18 5.12
N GLU A 252 -1.29 22.20 4.41
CA GLU A 252 -0.15 23.02 4.87
C GLU A 252 -0.40 23.66 6.24
N GLN A 253 -1.60 24.23 6.44
CA GLN A 253 -2.00 24.86 7.70
C GLN A 253 -2.04 23.85 8.86
N ASN A 254 -2.59 22.65 8.63
CA ASN A 254 -2.68 21.62 9.67
C ASN A 254 -1.30 21.02 9.97
N CYS A 255 -0.46 20.74 8.96
CA CYS A 255 0.94 20.33 9.18
C CYS A 255 1.68 21.37 10.04
N LYS A 256 1.57 22.66 9.71
CA LYS A 256 2.19 23.75 10.49
C LYS A 256 1.62 23.86 11.90
N ALA A 257 0.31 23.68 12.09
CA ALA A 257 -0.34 23.75 13.40
C ALA A 257 0.12 22.64 14.36
N TYR A 258 0.40 21.44 13.84
CA TYR A 258 0.86 20.29 14.60
C TYR A 258 2.39 20.07 14.52
N LYS A 259 3.16 21.03 13.96
CA LYS A 259 4.62 20.95 13.73
C LYS A 259 5.08 19.76 12.86
N LEU A 260 4.19 19.14 12.09
CA LEU A 260 4.53 17.99 11.25
C LEU A 260 5.35 18.42 10.04
N ASP A 261 6.62 18.02 10.00
CA ASP A 261 7.56 18.31 8.92
C ASP A 261 7.26 17.42 7.70
N ALA A 262 7.15 18.03 6.52
CA ALA A 262 6.81 17.34 5.27
C ALA A 262 7.78 16.21 4.91
N LYS A 263 9.06 16.27 5.35
CA LYS A 263 10.05 15.21 5.09
C LYS A 263 9.80 13.90 5.85
N TYR A 264 8.88 13.91 6.82
CA TYR A 264 8.40 12.71 7.53
C TYR A 264 7.00 12.28 7.08
N ILE A 265 6.52 12.81 5.95
CA ILE A 265 5.29 12.38 5.31
C ILE A 265 5.64 11.44 4.16
N LEU A 266 5.08 10.24 4.16
CA LEU A 266 5.41 9.16 3.23
C LEU A 266 4.14 8.66 2.51
N PRO A 267 3.66 9.35 1.46
CA PRO A 267 2.44 8.96 0.78
C PRO A 267 2.60 7.63 0.05
N HIS A 268 1.60 6.76 0.16
CA HIS A 268 1.63 5.41 -0.41
C HIS A 268 0.92 5.38 -1.77
N GLY A 269 1.54 4.71 -2.75
CA GLY A 269 0.95 4.44 -4.05
C GLY A 269 -0.20 3.45 -3.99
N SER A 270 -1.16 3.60 -4.90
CA SER A 270 -2.32 2.71 -5.01
C SER A 270 -1.91 1.27 -5.35
N TYR A 271 -2.47 0.28 -4.66
CA TYR A 271 -2.29 -1.16 -4.94
C TYR A 271 -2.69 -1.60 -6.37
N LEU A 272 -3.31 -0.72 -7.15
CA LEU A 272 -3.59 -0.93 -8.57
C LEU A 272 -2.36 -0.70 -9.47
N ILE A 273 -1.37 0.07 -9.02
CA ILE A 273 -0.17 0.42 -9.78
C ILE A 273 0.72 -0.81 -9.89
N ASN A 274 1.04 -1.21 -11.12
CA ASN A 274 2.04 -2.23 -11.39
C ASN A 274 2.93 -1.77 -12.56
N LEU A 275 4.07 -1.14 -12.24
CA LEU A 275 5.02 -0.66 -13.25
C LEU A 275 5.83 -1.80 -13.88
N ALA A 276 5.99 -2.94 -13.19
CA ALA A 276 6.63 -4.15 -13.73
C ALA A 276 5.75 -4.96 -14.71
N ASN A 277 4.50 -4.57 -14.94
CA ASN A 277 3.56 -5.30 -15.79
C ASN A 277 4.03 -5.29 -17.26
N PRO A 278 4.22 -6.45 -17.93
CA PRO A 278 4.68 -6.46 -19.33
C PRO A 278 3.65 -5.94 -20.32
N ASP A 279 2.36 -6.04 -20.00
CA ASP A 279 1.28 -5.47 -20.81
C ASP A 279 1.38 -3.93 -20.86
N GLY A 280 1.65 -3.40 -22.05
CA GLY A 280 1.92 -1.98 -22.26
C GLY A 280 0.74 -1.06 -21.92
N GLU A 281 -0.51 -1.49 -22.17
CA GLU A 281 -1.69 -0.69 -21.84
C GLU A 281 -1.93 -0.65 -20.32
N LYS A 282 -1.77 -1.80 -19.64
CA LYS A 282 -1.87 -1.88 -18.17
C LYS A 282 -0.71 -1.15 -17.48
N ARG A 283 0.49 -1.18 -18.08
CA ARG A 283 1.67 -0.44 -17.60
C ARG A 283 1.51 1.07 -17.79
N GLU A 284 1.07 1.54 -18.96
CA GLU A 284 0.80 2.97 -19.17
C GLU A 284 -0.30 3.48 -18.22
N LYS A 285 -1.35 2.70 -18.00
CA LYS A 285 -2.40 3.06 -17.01
C LYS A 285 -1.86 3.14 -15.58
N SER A 286 -0.92 2.25 -15.23
CA SER A 286 -0.20 2.30 -13.94
C SER A 286 0.71 3.52 -13.86
N TYR A 287 1.45 3.82 -14.92
CA TYR A 287 2.31 5.00 -15.03
C TYR A 287 1.53 6.30 -14.90
N LEU A 288 0.39 6.44 -15.59
CA LEU A 288 -0.44 7.64 -15.48
C LEU A 288 -0.98 7.85 -14.06
N SER A 289 -1.38 6.77 -13.37
CA SER A 289 -1.78 6.86 -11.94
C SER A 289 -0.59 7.22 -11.03
N PHE A 290 0.60 6.67 -11.29
CA PHE A 290 1.83 6.93 -10.55
C PHE A 290 2.28 8.40 -10.70
N LEU A 291 2.36 8.89 -11.93
CA LEU A 291 2.65 10.29 -12.27
C LEU A 291 1.65 11.27 -11.63
N ASP A 292 0.37 10.93 -11.66
CA ASP A 292 -0.72 11.70 -11.04
C ASP A 292 -0.64 11.71 -9.50
N ASP A 293 -0.02 10.71 -8.87
CA ASP A 293 0.30 10.75 -7.43
C ASP A 293 1.57 11.58 -7.13
N VAL A 294 2.64 11.42 -7.91
CA VAL A 294 3.88 12.21 -7.72
C VAL A 294 3.60 13.71 -7.88
N ARG A 295 2.75 14.10 -8.84
CA ARG A 295 2.27 15.49 -8.97
C ARG A 295 1.41 15.97 -7.80
N ARG A 296 0.77 15.07 -7.02
CA ARG A 296 0.12 15.43 -5.75
C ARG A 296 1.12 15.60 -4.61
N CYS A 297 2.23 14.84 -4.59
CA CYS A 297 3.34 15.13 -3.67
C CYS A 297 3.91 16.53 -3.94
N GLU A 298 4.17 16.90 -5.20
CA GLU A 298 4.60 18.26 -5.56
C GLU A 298 3.59 19.33 -5.10
N GLN A 299 2.29 19.13 -5.34
CA GLN A 299 1.22 20.06 -4.95
C GLN A 299 1.07 20.23 -3.42
N LEU A 300 1.52 19.26 -2.63
CA LEU A 300 1.47 19.29 -1.16
C LEU A 300 2.84 19.56 -0.52
N ASN A 301 3.86 19.86 -1.34
CA ASN A 301 5.25 20.03 -0.94
C ASN A 301 5.82 18.84 -0.13
N ILE A 302 5.39 17.61 -0.46
CA ILE A 302 5.86 16.37 0.16
C ILE A 302 7.04 15.82 -0.68
N PRO A 303 8.24 15.64 -0.09
CA PRO A 303 9.44 15.29 -0.86
C PRO A 303 9.61 13.78 -1.10
N LEU A 304 8.72 12.92 -0.60
CA LEU A 304 8.78 11.47 -0.75
C LEU A 304 7.51 10.91 -1.43
N TYR A 305 7.62 9.74 -2.06
CA TYR A 305 6.48 8.93 -2.50
C TYR A 305 6.85 7.44 -2.48
N ASN A 306 6.14 6.62 -1.69
CA ASN A 306 6.41 5.19 -1.54
C ASN A 306 5.51 4.32 -2.43
N PHE A 307 6.08 3.27 -3.05
CA PHE A 307 5.30 2.25 -3.74
C PHE A 307 6.07 0.92 -3.88
N HIS A 308 5.35 -0.20 -3.97
CA HIS A 308 5.96 -1.47 -4.39
C HIS A 308 6.25 -1.45 -5.91
N PRO A 309 7.42 -1.94 -6.39
CA PRO A 309 7.76 -1.99 -7.82
C PRO A 309 6.70 -2.67 -8.71
N GLY A 310 6.04 -3.71 -8.19
CA GLY A 310 4.92 -4.41 -8.82
C GLY A 310 5.19 -5.91 -9.04
N SER A 311 4.68 -6.44 -10.14
CA SER A 311 4.78 -7.85 -10.51
C SER A 311 4.89 -8.05 -12.02
N THR A 312 5.76 -8.97 -12.45
CA THR A 312 5.83 -9.45 -13.85
C THR A 312 4.55 -10.20 -14.28
N THR A 313 3.67 -10.51 -13.33
CA THR A 313 2.49 -11.39 -13.45
C THR A 313 2.79 -12.82 -13.93
N GLY A 314 4.06 -13.17 -14.11
CA GLY A 314 4.49 -14.42 -14.74
C GLY A 314 4.38 -14.40 -16.27
N MET A 315 4.23 -13.21 -16.86
CA MET A 315 4.13 -13.02 -18.33
C MET A 315 5.43 -12.48 -18.95
N CYS A 316 6.42 -12.08 -18.15
CA CYS A 316 7.78 -11.72 -18.57
C CYS A 316 8.83 -12.13 -17.53
N SER A 317 10.12 -11.93 -17.86
CA SER A 317 11.23 -12.20 -16.94
C SER A 317 11.35 -11.14 -15.84
N LEU A 318 12.10 -11.45 -14.78
CA LEU A 318 12.34 -10.52 -13.67
C LEU A 318 13.14 -9.29 -14.13
N GLU A 319 14.10 -9.49 -15.04
CA GLU A 319 14.94 -8.45 -15.63
C GLU A 319 14.10 -7.49 -16.50
N GLU A 320 13.15 -8.01 -17.27
CA GLU A 320 12.21 -7.19 -18.03
C GLU A 320 11.27 -6.41 -17.10
N GLY A 321 10.76 -7.03 -16.04
CA GLY A 321 9.98 -6.36 -15.00
C GLY A 321 10.74 -5.21 -14.33
N ILE A 322 11.99 -5.46 -13.92
CA ILE A 322 12.90 -4.46 -13.35
C ILE A 322 13.14 -3.30 -14.33
N LYS A 323 13.39 -3.61 -15.61
CA LYS A 323 13.56 -2.57 -16.64
C LYS A 323 12.28 -1.74 -16.83
N ASN A 324 11.12 -2.38 -16.89
CA ASN A 324 9.83 -1.70 -17.02
C ASN A 324 9.56 -0.73 -15.86
N VAL A 325 9.93 -1.10 -14.62
CA VAL A 325 9.87 -0.18 -13.45
C VAL A 325 10.83 0.99 -13.62
N ALA A 326 12.10 0.72 -13.96
CA ALA A 326 13.12 1.75 -14.13
C ALA A 326 12.79 2.74 -15.27
N ASP A 327 12.29 2.26 -16.40
CA ASP A 327 11.82 3.09 -17.53
C ASP A 327 10.70 4.04 -17.09
N CYS A 328 9.72 3.55 -16.31
CA CYS A 328 8.63 4.36 -15.78
C CYS A 328 9.12 5.42 -14.76
N ILE A 329 10.07 5.09 -13.89
CA ILE A 329 10.65 6.05 -12.93
C ILE A 329 11.47 7.13 -13.68
N ASN A 330 12.32 6.72 -14.63
CA ASN A 330 13.08 7.65 -15.47
C ASN A 330 12.17 8.59 -16.29
N ARG A 331 10.96 8.14 -16.66
CA ARG A 331 9.94 8.98 -17.29
C ARG A 331 9.28 9.94 -16.29
N VAL A 332 8.92 9.48 -15.09
CA VAL A 332 8.34 10.37 -14.06
C VAL A 332 9.33 11.45 -13.65
N HIS A 333 10.62 11.12 -13.50
CA HIS A 333 11.70 12.06 -13.20
C HIS A 333 11.90 13.15 -14.26
N LYS A 334 11.38 12.96 -15.49
CA LYS A 334 11.39 13.94 -16.59
C LYS A 334 10.09 14.73 -16.69
N GLU A 335 9.05 14.30 -15.99
CA GLU A 335 7.71 14.89 -15.98
C GLU A 335 7.34 15.58 -14.64
N THR A 336 8.19 15.46 -13.61
CA THR A 336 8.06 16.03 -12.25
C THR A 336 9.43 16.44 -11.67
N SER A 337 9.40 17.18 -10.57
CA SER A 337 10.54 17.75 -9.84
C SER A 337 10.55 17.32 -8.36
N ASN A 338 11.72 17.42 -7.70
CA ASN A 338 11.95 17.39 -6.25
C ASN A 338 11.53 16.13 -5.44
N VAL A 339 10.48 15.39 -5.82
CA VAL A 339 10.00 14.21 -5.11
C VAL A 339 10.96 13.04 -5.33
N VAL A 340 11.42 12.44 -4.23
CA VAL A 340 12.17 11.18 -4.20
C VAL A 340 11.18 10.02 -4.29
N ILE A 341 11.33 9.20 -5.32
CA ILE A 341 10.60 7.94 -5.46
C ILE A 341 11.24 6.92 -4.50
N VAL A 342 10.42 6.29 -3.67
CA VAL A 342 10.82 5.33 -2.65
C VAL A 342 10.28 3.96 -3.04
N LEU A 343 11.20 3.02 -3.34
CA LEU A 343 10.91 1.64 -3.69
C LEU A 343 10.74 0.83 -2.42
N GLU A 344 9.56 0.26 -2.19
CA GLU A 344 9.37 -0.65 -1.06
C GLU A 344 9.79 -2.08 -1.43
N ASN A 345 10.45 -2.78 -0.49
CA ASN A 345 10.69 -4.20 -0.66
C ASN A 345 9.38 -5.01 -0.53
N SER A 346 9.21 -6.05 -1.35
CA SER A 346 7.97 -6.84 -1.38
C SER A 346 8.12 -8.18 -0.66
N ALA A 347 7.01 -8.71 -0.14
CA ALA A 347 6.98 -9.89 0.73
C ALA A 347 7.41 -11.24 0.10
N GLY A 348 7.91 -11.26 -1.14
CA GLY A 348 8.25 -12.50 -1.85
C GLY A 348 7.04 -13.24 -2.47
N GLN A 349 5.93 -12.54 -2.69
CA GLN A 349 4.76 -13.12 -3.39
C GLN A 349 5.14 -13.61 -4.79
N LYS A 350 4.45 -14.65 -5.30
CA LYS A 350 4.77 -15.23 -6.62
C LYS A 350 4.71 -14.15 -7.71
N ASN A 351 5.78 -14.06 -8.51
CA ASN A 351 5.99 -13.09 -9.59
C ASN A 351 6.12 -11.62 -9.13
N SER A 352 6.26 -11.33 -7.82
CA SER A 352 6.57 -9.97 -7.35
C SER A 352 8.00 -9.54 -7.73
N VAL A 353 8.23 -8.23 -7.77
CA VAL A 353 9.55 -7.61 -7.97
C VAL A 353 9.92 -6.86 -6.69
N GLY A 354 11.21 -6.81 -6.35
CA GLY A 354 11.68 -6.07 -5.17
C GLY A 354 11.68 -6.89 -3.88
N SER A 355 11.61 -8.22 -3.96
CA SER A 355 11.61 -9.09 -2.77
C SER A 355 13.01 -9.38 -2.25
N LYS A 356 14.01 -9.22 -3.13
CA LYS A 356 15.43 -9.26 -2.79
C LYS A 356 16.03 -7.86 -2.89
N PHE A 357 17.05 -7.58 -2.08
CA PHE A 357 17.79 -6.32 -2.16
C PHE A 357 18.47 -6.15 -3.54
N GLU A 358 18.87 -7.24 -4.19
CA GLU A 358 19.41 -7.25 -5.55
C GLU A 358 18.39 -6.77 -6.59
N ASP A 359 17.09 -7.07 -6.43
CA ASP A 359 16.04 -6.59 -7.34
C ASP A 359 15.96 -5.05 -7.28
N LEU A 360 15.94 -4.50 -6.07
CA LEU A 360 15.87 -3.05 -5.81
C LEU A 360 17.13 -2.33 -6.30
N LYS A 361 18.30 -2.88 -6.00
CA LYS A 361 19.59 -2.42 -6.54
C LYS A 361 19.58 -2.38 -8.07
N ASN A 362 19.06 -3.43 -8.71
CA ASN A 362 19.02 -3.51 -10.17
C ASN A 362 18.11 -2.42 -10.76
N ILE A 363 16.97 -2.10 -10.13
CA ILE A 363 16.13 -0.94 -10.50
C ILE A 363 16.95 0.36 -10.32
N ILE A 364 17.52 0.60 -9.15
CA ILE A 364 18.33 1.80 -8.82
C ILE A 364 19.50 1.99 -9.79
N SER A 365 20.14 0.91 -10.24
CA SER A 365 21.26 0.96 -11.18
C SER A 365 20.85 1.59 -12.52
N LEU A 366 19.63 1.31 -12.98
CA LEU A 366 19.03 1.80 -14.23
C LEU A 366 18.41 3.20 -14.12
N ILE A 367 18.28 3.77 -12.92
CA ILE A 367 17.76 5.14 -12.75
C ILE A 367 18.81 6.18 -13.17
N GLU A 368 18.43 7.11 -14.02
CA GLU A 368 19.28 8.22 -14.51
C GLU A 368 19.57 9.21 -13.38
N ASP A 369 18.51 9.75 -12.75
CA ASP A 369 18.59 10.68 -11.62
C ASP A 369 18.57 9.92 -10.29
N LYS A 370 19.75 9.54 -9.82
CA LYS A 370 19.95 8.85 -8.54
C LYS A 370 19.76 9.73 -7.31
N SER A 371 19.54 11.05 -7.45
CA SER A 371 19.21 11.92 -6.31
C SER A 371 17.76 11.79 -5.85
N ARG A 372 16.87 11.33 -6.74
CA ARG A 372 15.43 11.15 -6.51
C ARG A 372 14.98 9.69 -6.46
N ILE A 373 15.87 8.77 -6.12
CA ILE A 373 15.51 7.37 -5.82
C ILE A 373 15.89 7.01 -4.38
N GLY A 374 15.14 6.11 -3.78
CA GLY A 374 15.34 5.59 -2.43
C GLY A 374 14.60 4.29 -2.20
N VAL A 375 14.69 3.77 -0.98
CA VAL A 375 14.10 2.50 -0.55
C VAL A 375 13.34 2.67 0.76
N CYS A 376 12.20 2.01 0.86
CA CYS A 376 11.51 1.72 2.12
C CYS A 376 11.75 0.26 2.48
N LEU A 377 12.10 -0.01 3.74
CA LEU A 377 12.14 -1.37 4.28
C LEU A 377 10.89 -1.64 5.10
N ASP A 378 10.03 -2.55 4.64
CA ASP A 378 8.96 -3.11 5.46
C ASP A 378 9.46 -4.33 6.24
N THR A 379 9.26 -4.35 7.56
CA THR A 379 9.74 -5.45 8.41
C THR A 379 8.97 -6.76 8.23
N CYS A 380 7.67 -6.71 7.94
CA CYS A 380 6.88 -7.91 7.63
C CYS A 380 7.29 -8.52 6.27
N HIS A 381 7.54 -7.70 5.26
CA HIS A 381 7.94 -8.10 3.91
C HIS A 381 9.38 -8.63 3.91
N THR A 382 10.29 -7.95 4.62
CA THR A 382 11.67 -8.41 4.83
C THR A 382 11.69 -9.81 5.44
N PHE A 383 10.87 -10.03 6.48
CA PHE A 383 10.72 -11.35 7.11
C PHE A 383 10.04 -12.39 6.20
N ALA A 384 8.96 -12.02 5.50
CA ALA A 384 8.24 -12.90 4.58
C ALA A 384 9.06 -13.30 3.35
N ALA A 385 9.99 -12.45 2.90
CA ALA A 385 10.95 -12.74 1.84
C ALA A 385 12.11 -13.66 2.28
N GLY A 386 12.34 -13.81 3.59
CA GLY A 386 13.29 -14.79 4.16
C GLY A 386 14.46 -14.21 4.96
N TYR A 387 14.51 -12.89 5.18
CA TYR A 387 15.54 -12.25 6.00
C TYR A 387 15.17 -12.33 7.50
N ASP A 388 15.97 -13.02 8.31
CA ASP A 388 15.62 -13.28 9.73
C ASP A 388 15.99 -12.12 10.67
N ILE A 389 15.14 -11.11 10.68
CA ILE A 389 15.25 -9.91 11.52
C ILE A 389 14.73 -10.11 12.97
N ARG A 390 14.43 -11.35 13.41
CA ARG A 390 13.78 -11.62 14.73
C ARG A 390 14.64 -11.32 15.96
N SER A 391 15.93 -11.09 15.78
CA SER A 391 16.87 -10.73 16.86
C SER A 391 17.70 -9.52 16.47
N TYR A 392 18.18 -8.77 17.46
CA TYR A 392 18.98 -7.55 17.26
C TYR A 392 20.18 -7.80 16.32
N ASN A 393 20.94 -8.87 16.58
CA ASN A 393 22.09 -9.26 15.75
C ASN A 393 21.68 -9.81 14.37
N GLY A 394 20.52 -10.47 14.26
CA GLY A 394 19.99 -10.92 12.97
C GLY A 394 19.62 -9.75 12.07
N PHE A 395 18.93 -8.75 12.62
CA PHE A 395 18.61 -7.52 11.89
C PHE A 395 19.87 -6.71 11.55
N ASP A 396 20.86 -6.66 12.44
CA ASP A 396 22.14 -6.01 12.16
C ASP A 396 22.90 -6.64 10.99
N LEU A 397 22.88 -7.98 10.87
CA LEU A 397 23.43 -8.69 9.70
C LEU A 397 22.63 -8.42 8.42
N VAL A 398 21.30 -8.34 8.51
CA VAL A 398 20.43 -7.99 7.36
C VAL A 398 20.67 -6.53 6.92
N MET A 399 20.88 -5.60 7.85
CA MET A 399 21.21 -4.20 7.51
C MET A 399 22.61 -4.06 6.93
N LYS A 400 23.59 -4.86 7.36
CA LYS A 400 24.91 -4.94 6.70
C LYS A 400 24.79 -5.47 5.27
N GLN A 401 24.01 -6.52 5.05
CA GLN A 401 23.70 -7.02 3.70
C GLN A 401 22.98 -5.96 2.85
N PHE A 402 22.09 -5.16 3.44
CA PHE A 402 21.45 -4.03 2.75
C PHE A 402 22.48 -2.96 2.34
N ASP A 403 23.34 -2.55 3.27
CA ASP A 403 24.43 -1.58 3.04
C ASP A 403 25.37 -2.05 1.91
N GLU A 404 25.78 -3.32 1.94
CA GLU A 404 26.68 -3.94 0.95
C GLU A 404 26.05 -4.10 -0.46
N ILE A 405 24.73 -4.32 -0.55
CA ILE A 405 24.04 -4.57 -1.84
C ILE A 405 23.49 -3.28 -2.45
N ILE A 406 22.85 -2.42 -1.65
CA ILE A 406 22.11 -1.24 -2.11
C ILE A 406 22.85 0.08 -1.86
N ASP A 407 23.72 0.17 -0.83
CA ASP A 407 24.15 1.39 -0.12
C ASP A 407 23.06 1.94 0.82
N ALA A 408 23.32 1.98 2.13
CA ALA A 408 22.32 2.39 3.11
C ALA A 408 21.89 3.86 2.99
N SER A 409 22.63 4.71 2.26
CA SER A 409 22.20 6.08 1.97
C SER A 409 20.94 6.17 1.11
N TYR A 410 20.55 5.09 0.41
CA TYR A 410 19.25 5.01 -0.28
C TYR A 410 18.08 4.70 0.66
N LEU A 411 18.29 4.29 1.91
CA LEU A 411 17.19 4.08 2.86
C LEU A 411 16.52 5.42 3.19
N LYS A 412 15.24 5.58 2.84
CA LYS A 412 14.45 6.81 3.07
C LYS A 412 13.25 6.61 3.99
N ALA A 413 12.86 5.37 4.27
CA ALA A 413 11.71 5.06 5.12
C ALA A 413 11.78 3.65 5.70
N VAL A 414 10.95 3.40 6.72
CA VAL A 414 10.64 2.05 7.22
C VAL A 414 9.13 1.91 7.38
N HIS A 415 8.57 0.79 6.96
CA HIS A 415 7.26 0.34 7.41
C HIS A 415 7.46 -0.69 8.54
N LEU A 416 6.93 -0.40 9.72
CA LEU A 416 7.22 -1.12 10.96
C LEU A 416 6.05 -2.03 11.33
N ASN A 417 6.00 -3.18 10.68
CA ASN A 417 4.91 -4.15 10.79
C ASN A 417 5.40 -5.48 11.39
N ASP A 418 4.65 -6.02 12.36
CA ASP A 418 4.79 -7.43 12.76
C ASP A 418 4.19 -8.33 11.66
N SER A 419 4.47 -9.63 11.68
CA SER A 419 3.98 -10.57 10.66
C SER A 419 3.13 -11.67 11.27
N LYS A 420 1.96 -11.94 10.67
CA LYS A 420 1.16 -13.15 10.96
C LYS A 420 1.78 -14.42 10.36
N SER A 421 2.67 -14.27 9.39
CA SER A 421 3.20 -15.34 8.55
C SER A 421 4.62 -15.73 8.95
N GLU A 422 5.05 -16.95 8.60
CA GLU A 422 6.38 -17.45 8.96
C GLU A 422 7.49 -16.82 8.10
N LEU A 423 8.74 -16.94 8.58
CA LEU A 423 9.96 -16.59 7.86
C LEU A 423 9.99 -17.22 6.46
N GLY A 424 10.24 -16.42 5.41
CA GLY A 424 10.35 -16.93 4.03
C GLY A 424 9.05 -17.46 3.42
N SER A 425 7.89 -17.12 4.00
CA SER A 425 6.57 -17.61 3.55
C SER A 425 6.07 -17.04 2.22
N GLY A 426 6.63 -15.93 1.72
CA GLY A 426 6.12 -15.23 0.54
C GLY A 426 4.81 -14.46 0.78
N LEU A 427 4.38 -14.29 2.05
CA LEU A 427 3.07 -13.78 2.42
C LEU A 427 3.14 -12.45 3.17
N ASP A 428 2.72 -11.37 2.50
CA ASP A 428 2.30 -10.13 3.18
C ASP A 428 1.06 -10.45 4.03
N ARG A 429 1.22 -10.38 5.36
CA ARG A 429 0.14 -10.41 6.34
C ARG A 429 0.57 -9.67 7.61
N HIS A 430 0.43 -8.35 7.63
CA HIS A 430 0.78 -7.52 8.78
C HIS A 430 0.05 -7.96 10.06
N GLU A 431 0.72 -7.81 11.20
CA GLU A 431 0.18 -7.98 12.55
C GLU A 431 0.51 -6.77 13.43
N ASN A 432 -0.26 -6.60 14.50
CA ASN A 432 0.03 -5.63 15.56
C ASN A 432 1.33 -5.96 16.29
N ILE A 433 2.03 -4.92 16.76
CA ILE A 433 3.37 -4.98 17.34
C ILE A 433 3.41 -5.98 18.52
N GLY A 434 4.28 -6.98 18.41
CA GLY A 434 4.51 -8.00 19.45
C GLY A 434 3.42 -9.07 19.54
N LYS A 435 2.57 -9.21 18.52
CA LYS A 435 1.50 -10.24 18.46
C LYS A 435 1.69 -11.24 17.31
N GLY A 436 2.69 -11.04 16.46
CA GLY A 436 2.97 -11.87 15.29
C GLY A 436 4.14 -12.84 15.49
N LYS A 437 5.10 -12.77 14.57
CA LYS A 437 6.22 -13.71 14.40
C LYS A 437 7.58 -13.02 14.49
N LEU A 438 7.61 -11.69 14.50
CA LEU A 438 8.77 -10.90 14.89
C LEU A 438 8.87 -10.86 16.43
N SER A 439 9.96 -10.29 16.95
CA SER A 439 10.15 -10.15 18.40
C SER A 439 10.33 -8.69 18.80
N LEU A 440 10.24 -8.40 20.10
CA LEU A 440 10.50 -7.06 20.62
C LEU A 440 11.92 -6.58 20.33
N GLU A 441 12.90 -7.48 20.13
CA GLU A 441 14.25 -7.09 19.69
C GLU A 441 14.27 -6.56 18.24
N THR A 442 13.35 -7.00 17.37
CA THR A 442 13.20 -6.44 16.01
C THR A 442 12.75 -4.98 16.07
N PHE A 443 11.71 -4.70 16.86
CA PHE A 443 11.16 -3.36 17.01
C PHE A 443 12.12 -2.44 17.79
N LYS A 444 12.79 -2.96 18.81
CA LYS A 444 13.85 -2.26 19.55
C LYS A 444 15.02 -1.91 18.62
N TYR A 445 15.48 -2.81 17.76
CA TYR A 445 16.51 -2.52 16.76
C TYR A 445 16.12 -1.34 15.86
N VAL A 446 14.87 -1.30 15.37
CA VAL A 446 14.39 -0.15 14.56
C VAL A 446 14.38 1.15 15.37
N MET A 447 13.94 1.13 16.62
CA MET A 447 13.91 2.32 17.47
C MET A 447 15.31 2.79 17.93
N THR A 448 16.32 1.90 18.02
CA THR A 448 17.68 2.26 18.48
C THR A 448 18.70 2.50 17.37
N ALA A 449 18.70 1.70 16.30
CA ALA A 449 19.82 1.65 15.36
C ALA A 449 20.04 2.94 14.54
N ARG A 450 21.30 3.22 14.22
CA ARG A 450 21.74 4.44 13.50
C ARG A 450 21.09 4.60 12.12
N TYR A 451 20.71 3.49 11.47
CA TYR A 451 20.17 3.45 10.12
C TYR A 451 18.79 4.12 9.99
N PHE A 452 18.00 4.15 11.06
CA PHE A 452 16.60 4.60 11.03
C PHE A 452 16.38 5.97 11.68
N LYS A 453 17.45 6.75 11.84
CA LYS A 453 17.39 8.09 12.42
C LYS A 453 17.09 9.13 11.35
N ASN A 454 16.24 10.11 11.67
CA ASN A 454 15.84 11.19 10.77
C ASN A 454 15.18 10.74 9.45
N ILE A 455 14.49 9.58 9.46
CA ILE A 455 13.60 9.11 8.38
C ILE A 455 12.20 8.80 8.95
N PRO A 456 11.12 8.87 8.14
CA PRO A 456 9.81 8.40 8.55
C PRO A 456 9.79 6.89 8.84
N ILE A 457 9.20 6.52 9.97
CA ILE A 457 8.85 5.15 10.34
C ILE A 457 7.34 5.05 10.49
N ILE A 458 6.72 4.14 9.74
CA ILE A 458 5.26 4.09 9.54
C ILE A 458 4.72 2.74 10.00
N LEU A 459 3.81 2.72 10.97
CA LEU A 459 2.98 1.56 11.28
C LEU A 459 1.90 1.39 10.20
N GLU A 460 1.79 0.21 9.61
CA GLU A 460 0.65 -0.21 8.77
C GLU A 460 -0.04 -1.44 9.37
N THR A 461 -0.06 -1.49 10.69
CA THR A 461 -0.58 -2.61 11.47
C THR A 461 -2.11 -2.65 11.41
N PRO A 462 -2.75 -3.81 11.63
CA PRO A 462 -4.19 -3.92 11.44
C PRO A 462 -5.01 -3.14 12.48
N ASP A 463 -5.67 -2.06 12.07
CA ASP A 463 -6.77 -1.46 12.83
C ASP A 463 -8.07 -2.24 12.66
N VAL A 464 -8.35 -3.11 13.62
CA VAL A 464 -9.59 -3.89 13.69
C VAL A 464 -10.76 -3.05 14.25
N ALA A 465 -10.48 -1.98 15.00
CA ALA A 465 -11.49 -1.11 15.60
C ALA A 465 -12.02 -0.06 14.60
N ASN A 466 -11.20 0.34 13.62
CA ASN A 466 -11.44 1.43 12.66
C ASN A 466 -11.59 2.79 13.35
N ASP A 467 -10.80 3.02 14.41
CA ASP A 467 -10.77 4.25 15.22
C ASP A 467 -9.34 4.80 15.46
N GLU A 468 -8.33 4.22 14.80
CA GLU A 468 -6.90 4.58 14.87
C GLU A 468 -6.27 4.48 16.30
N SER A 469 -7.01 3.96 17.30
CA SER A 469 -6.53 3.81 18.70
C SER A 469 -5.34 2.86 18.84
N VAL A 470 -5.25 1.86 17.95
CA VAL A 470 -4.12 0.93 17.86
C VAL A 470 -2.80 1.66 17.61
N TYR A 471 -2.78 2.59 16.66
CA TYR A 471 -1.57 3.34 16.32
C TYR A 471 -1.14 4.20 17.50
N LYS A 472 -2.08 4.88 18.18
CA LYS A 472 -1.77 5.66 19.38
C LYS A 472 -1.12 4.82 20.49
N TYR A 473 -1.58 3.58 20.66
CA TYR A 473 -0.99 2.66 21.62
C TYR A 473 0.40 2.16 21.19
N GLU A 474 0.54 1.70 19.93
CA GLU A 474 1.78 1.14 19.40
C GLU A 474 2.89 2.18 19.27
N ILE A 475 2.60 3.41 18.80
CA ILE A 475 3.53 4.55 18.77
C ILE A 475 4.11 4.77 20.17
N ARG A 476 3.23 4.93 21.17
CA ARG A 476 3.64 5.18 22.55
C ARG A 476 4.45 4.03 23.14
N PHE A 477 4.00 2.79 22.94
CA PHE A 477 4.70 1.58 23.38
C PHE A 477 6.13 1.49 22.82
N LEU A 478 6.30 1.77 21.52
CA LEU A 478 7.60 1.69 20.85
C LEU A 478 8.62 2.72 21.35
N TYR A 479 8.18 3.95 21.68
CA TYR A 479 9.06 4.92 22.33
C TYR A 479 9.33 4.59 23.81
N GLU A 480 8.29 4.25 24.59
CA GLU A 480 8.43 3.92 26.01
C GLU A 480 9.34 2.69 26.24
N MET A 481 9.34 1.72 25.32
CA MET A 481 10.24 0.57 25.31
C MET A 481 11.73 0.96 25.35
N VAL A 482 12.14 2.01 24.63
CA VAL A 482 13.55 2.43 24.53
C VAL A 482 13.90 3.61 25.45
N VAL A 483 13.00 4.56 25.68
CA VAL A 483 13.25 5.73 26.53
C VAL A 483 13.31 5.35 28.00
N ASN A 484 12.49 4.39 28.45
CA ASN A 484 12.48 3.95 29.85
C ASN A 484 13.55 2.88 30.17
N ASN A 485 14.18 2.27 29.14
CA ASN A 485 15.23 1.25 29.31
C ASN A 485 16.51 1.59 28.51
N PRO A 486 17.16 2.75 28.76
CA PRO A 486 18.29 3.22 27.95
C PRO A 486 19.55 2.34 28.04
N SER A 487 19.65 1.48 29.07
CA SER A 487 20.78 0.58 29.31
C SER A 487 20.89 -0.60 28.33
N GLY A 488 19.94 -0.76 27.39
CA GLY A 488 19.85 -1.91 26.48
C GLY A 488 20.48 -1.74 25.09
N GLY A 489 21.27 -0.68 24.83
CA GLY A 489 21.64 -0.29 23.46
C GLY A 489 22.93 0.52 23.28
N ALA A 490 23.97 0.28 24.08
CA ALA A 490 25.28 0.92 23.94
C ALA A 490 26.37 -0.09 23.49
N ALA A 491 26.28 -0.52 22.23
CA ALA A 491 27.42 -1.13 21.52
C ALA A 491 27.93 -0.09 20.50
N THR A 492 29.22 0.23 20.59
CA THR A 492 29.93 1.24 19.79
C THR A 492 30.29 0.74 18.41
#